data_AF-A0A2W5ZT17-F1
#
_entry.id   AF-A0A2W5ZT17-F1
#
_cell.length_a   1.000
_cell.length_b   1.000
_cell.length_c   1.000
_cell.angle_alpha   90.00
_cell.angle_beta   90.00
_cell.angle_gamma   90.00
#
_symmetry.space_group_name_H-M   'P 1'
#
loop_
_entity.id
_entity.type
_entity.pdbx_description
1 polymer ?
#
loop_
_entity_poly.entity_id
_entity_poly.type
_entity_poly.pdbx_seq_one_letter_code
_entity_poly.pdbx_strand_id
1 'polypeptide(L)'
;MADIEGAFGADIDYAMLNKIYGASSDSTKGRYSPAECIGCRKENIEGDPDMKHVSTSYAERANLTMRMHNRRFTRLTNAFSKKFENHAHMVAIYAVWYNWIRIHKTLRVTPAMAAGLSATVIDWTDIVEAMDADAPAKKRGHYKKTADEISN
;
A
#
# COMPACT_ATOMS: atom_id res chain seq x y z
N MET A 1 -9.16 1.19 17.78
CA MET A 1 -7.89 0.62 17.28
C MET A 1 -7.50 -0.46 18.25
N ALA A 2 -7.30 -1.70 17.80
CA ALA A 2 -6.65 -2.70 18.64
C ALA A 2 -5.16 -2.35 18.66
N ASP A 3 -4.60 -2.18 19.87
CA ASP A 3 -3.15 -2.13 20.05
C ASP A 3 -2.55 -3.52 19.76
N ILE A 4 -1.24 -3.62 19.65
CA ILE A 4 -0.54 -4.86 19.31
C ILE A 4 -0.89 -5.98 20.32
N GLU A 5 -0.93 -5.64 21.61
CA GLU A 5 -1.40 -6.54 22.67
C GLU A 5 -2.87 -6.98 22.46
N GLY A 6 -3.73 -6.07 22.01
CA GLY A 6 -5.14 -6.38 21.74
C GLY A 6 -5.37 -7.23 20.48
N ALA A 7 -4.43 -7.24 19.53
CA ALA A 7 -4.52 -8.01 18.29
C ALA A 7 -3.82 -9.37 18.38
N PHE A 8 -2.70 -9.45 19.11
CA PHE A 8 -1.82 -10.62 19.11
C PHE A 8 -1.50 -11.15 20.52
N GLY A 9 -1.93 -10.48 21.60
CA GLY A 9 -1.57 -10.87 22.96
C GLY A 9 -0.05 -10.93 23.15
N ALA A 10 0.42 -12.01 23.77
CA ALA A 10 1.84 -12.33 23.94
C ALA A 10 2.34 -13.40 22.94
N ASP A 11 1.59 -13.66 21.86
CA ASP A 11 1.90 -14.73 20.90
C ASP A 11 2.95 -14.32 19.84
N ILE A 12 3.50 -13.10 19.95
CA ILE A 12 4.48 -12.56 19.00
C ILE A 12 5.65 -11.89 19.70
N ASP A 13 6.83 -11.98 19.10
CA ASP A 13 7.97 -11.15 19.46
C ASP A 13 7.76 -9.73 18.90
N TYR A 14 7.81 -8.72 19.76
CA TYR A 14 7.54 -7.34 19.40
C TYR A 14 8.58 -6.36 19.92
N ALA A 15 9.12 -5.55 19.01
CA ALA A 15 10.01 -4.44 19.31
C ALA A 15 9.65 -3.20 18.49
N MET A 16 9.91 -2.03 19.07
CA MET A 16 9.60 -0.74 18.47
C MET A 16 10.88 0.07 18.23
N LEU A 17 10.95 0.75 17.09
CA LEU A 17 11.99 1.76 16.82
C LEU A 17 11.36 3.16 16.83
N ASN A 18 11.65 3.92 17.87
CA ASN A 18 11.23 5.30 18.06
C ASN A 18 12.27 6.25 17.45
N LYS A 19 11.93 6.88 16.33
CA LYS A 19 12.73 7.97 15.76
C LYS A 19 12.39 9.29 16.46
N ILE A 20 13.39 9.92 17.05
CA ILE A 20 13.24 11.17 17.79
C ILE A 20 13.62 12.30 16.83
N TYR A 21 12.67 13.18 16.56
CA TYR A 21 12.85 14.33 15.68
C TYR A 21 12.87 15.63 16.48
N GLY A 22 13.86 16.48 16.21
CA GLY A 22 14.05 17.79 16.84
C GLY A 22 13.82 18.93 15.87
N ALA A 23 13.82 20.16 16.39
CA ALA A 23 13.73 21.35 15.57
C ALA A 23 15.03 21.53 14.76
N SER A 24 14.91 21.67 13.45
CA SER A 24 16.03 21.99 12.56
C SER A 24 16.49 23.44 12.78
N SER A 25 17.78 23.73 12.60
CA SER A 25 18.32 25.09 12.72
C SER A 25 17.61 26.09 11.78
N ASP A 26 17.41 27.34 12.22
CA ASP A 26 16.62 28.35 11.48
C ASP A 26 17.13 28.64 10.06
N SER A 27 18.43 28.43 9.81
CA SER A 27 19.05 28.61 8.50
C SER A 27 18.60 27.60 7.44
N THR A 28 18.00 26.47 7.86
CA THR A 28 17.54 25.39 6.98
C THR A 28 16.01 25.30 6.88
N LYS A 29 15.24 26.22 7.50
CA LYS A 29 13.78 26.16 7.55
C LYS A 29 13.10 26.69 6.27
N GLY A 30 13.21 25.95 5.17
CA GLY A 30 12.24 26.04 4.06
C GLY A 30 10.89 25.39 4.43
N ARG A 31 9.79 25.76 3.75
CA ARG A 31 8.40 25.27 3.99
C ARG A 31 8.26 23.73 4.01
N TYR A 32 9.21 23.02 3.42
CA TYR A 32 9.20 21.55 3.27
C TYR A 32 10.45 20.87 3.82
N SER A 33 11.21 21.58 4.64
CA SER A 33 12.42 21.02 5.25
C SER A 33 11.99 20.02 6.32
N PRO A 34 12.48 18.78 6.27
CA PRO A 34 12.15 17.80 7.29
C PRO A 34 12.71 18.23 8.65
N ALA A 35 12.07 17.77 9.72
CA ALA A 35 12.65 17.83 11.06
C ALA A 35 13.94 17.01 11.10
N GLU A 36 14.91 17.47 11.87
CA GLU A 36 16.18 16.77 12.05
C GLU A 36 15.97 15.53 12.92
N CYS A 37 16.42 14.36 12.44
CA CYS A 37 16.41 13.14 13.26
C CYS A 37 17.57 13.23 14.25
N ILE A 38 17.27 13.50 15.52
CA ILE A 38 18.27 13.71 16.58
C ILE A 38 18.61 12.42 17.33
N GLY A 39 17.87 11.33 17.08
CA GLY A 39 18.15 10.03 17.68
C GLY A 39 17.17 8.95 17.26
N CYS A 40 17.52 7.70 17.57
CA CYS A 40 16.66 6.54 17.39
C CYS A 40 16.77 5.66 18.63
N ARG A 41 15.65 5.24 19.21
CA ARG A 41 15.60 4.31 20.34
C ARG A 41 14.91 3.02 19.91
N LYS A 42 15.58 1.89 20.10
CA LYS A 42 14.96 0.57 19.95
C LYS A 42 14.53 0.08 21.33
N GLU A 43 13.32 -0.40 21.44
CA GLU A 43 12.76 -0.97 22.68
C GLU A 43 12.25 -2.37 22.36
N ASN A 44 12.73 -3.36 23.12
CA ASN A 44 12.07 -4.66 23.18
C ASN A 44 10.84 -4.51 24.07
N ILE A 45 9.67 -4.88 23.55
CA ILE A 45 8.39 -4.72 24.24
C ILE A 45 7.88 -6.08 24.71
N GLU A 46 7.90 -7.10 23.86
CA GLU A 46 7.39 -8.43 24.17
C GLU A 46 8.26 -9.51 23.50
N GLY A 47 8.48 -10.64 24.19
CA GLY A 47 9.23 -11.79 23.65
C GLY A 47 10.73 -11.56 23.45
N ASP A 48 11.29 -12.29 22.48
CA ASP A 48 12.71 -12.25 22.10
C ASP A 48 12.91 -11.87 20.61
N PRO A 49 12.52 -10.63 20.21
CA PRO A 49 12.63 -10.18 18.84
C PRO A 49 14.10 -10.03 18.40
N ASP A 50 14.41 -10.44 17.17
CA ASP A 50 15.73 -10.19 16.59
C ASP A 50 15.95 -8.68 16.37
N MET A 51 16.67 -8.07 17.31
CA MET A 51 16.97 -6.63 17.32
C MET A 51 17.75 -6.14 16.09
N LYS A 52 18.39 -7.04 15.32
CA LYS A 52 19.02 -6.69 14.04
C LYS A 52 18.00 -6.34 12.97
N HIS A 53 16.82 -6.97 13.02
CA HIS A 53 15.76 -6.77 12.05
C HIS A 53 14.83 -5.58 12.40
N VAL A 54 14.89 -5.11 13.64
CA VAL A 54 14.12 -3.94 14.10
C VAL A 54 14.60 -2.68 13.36
N SER A 55 13.81 -2.24 12.38
CA SER A 55 14.07 -1.00 11.63
C SER A 55 12.79 -0.47 10.98
N THR A 56 12.73 0.85 10.75
CA THR A 56 11.64 1.46 9.96
C THR A 56 11.94 1.51 8.46
N SER A 57 13.14 1.10 8.06
CA SER A 57 13.65 1.26 6.70
C SER A 57 12.76 0.60 5.65
N TYR A 58 12.22 -0.59 5.96
CA TYR A 58 11.30 -1.31 5.09
C TYR A 58 9.98 -0.56 4.87
N ALA A 59 9.36 -0.09 5.96
CA ALA A 59 8.12 0.69 5.89
C ALA A 59 8.33 2.03 5.18
N GLU A 60 9.44 2.72 5.45
CA GLU A 60 9.82 3.97 4.78
C GLU A 60 10.04 3.77 3.28
N ARG A 61 10.73 2.69 2.91
CA ARG A 61 10.96 2.33 1.50
C ARG A 61 9.67 1.96 0.78
N ALA A 62 8.77 1.23 1.44
CA ALA A 62 7.45 0.90 0.91
C ALA A 62 6.62 2.17 0.69
N ASN A 63 6.58 3.06 1.68
CA ASN A 63 5.87 4.35 1.59
C ASN A 63 6.43 5.25 0.49
N LEU A 64 7.76 5.35 0.37
CA LEU A 64 8.40 6.09 -0.71
C LEU A 64 7.99 5.53 -2.07
N THR A 65 8.11 4.21 -2.25
CA THR A 65 7.77 3.54 -3.50
C THR A 65 6.31 3.79 -3.89
N MET A 66 5.39 3.63 -2.94
CA MET A 66 3.97 3.86 -3.18
C MET A 66 3.68 5.30 -3.61
N ARG A 67 4.30 6.30 -2.95
CA ARG A 67 4.16 7.71 -3.35
C ARG A 67 4.74 7.98 -4.74
N MET A 68 5.89 7.38 -5.06
CA MET A 68 6.55 7.61 -6.35
C MET A 68 5.79 7.01 -7.53
N HIS A 69 5.09 5.89 -7.33
CA HIS A 69 4.40 5.17 -8.42
C HIS A 69 2.87 5.34 -8.39
N ASN A 70 2.30 5.85 -7.30
CA ASN A 70 0.88 6.14 -7.20
C ASN A 70 0.64 7.59 -6.79
N ARG A 71 0.29 8.43 -7.77
CA ARG A 71 0.04 9.87 -7.55
C ARG A 71 -1.09 10.16 -6.55
N ARG A 72 -1.99 9.21 -6.25
CA ARG A 72 -3.02 9.39 -5.21
C ARG A 72 -2.45 9.56 -3.80
N PHE A 73 -1.19 9.17 -3.59
CA PHE A 73 -0.45 9.40 -2.35
C PHE A 73 0.48 10.62 -2.40
N THR A 74 0.45 11.37 -3.50
CA THR A 74 1.24 12.61 -3.66
C THR A 74 0.37 13.83 -3.45
N ARG A 75 0.88 14.82 -2.73
CA ARG A 75 0.20 16.12 -2.57
C ARG A 75 0.40 17.02 -3.80
N LEU A 76 -0.39 18.09 -3.89
CA LEU A 76 -0.27 19.11 -4.93
C LEU A 76 -0.43 18.55 -6.35
N THR A 77 -1.34 17.60 -6.52
CA THR A 77 -1.71 17.05 -7.82
C THR A 77 -3.23 16.93 -7.94
N ASN A 78 -3.74 16.89 -9.16
CA ASN A 78 -5.16 16.66 -9.42
C ASN A 78 -5.54 15.17 -9.38
N ALA A 79 -4.63 14.28 -9.02
CA ALA A 79 -4.85 12.84 -8.99
C ALA A 79 -5.39 12.40 -7.62
N PHE A 80 -6.70 12.48 -7.43
CA PHE A 80 -7.38 12.05 -6.20
C PHE A 80 -8.52 11.07 -6.49
N SER A 81 -8.97 10.37 -5.46
CA SER A 81 -10.18 9.53 -5.53
C SER A 81 -11.32 10.26 -4.82
N LYS A 82 -12.44 10.47 -5.52
CA LYS A 82 -13.64 11.09 -4.91
C LYS A 82 -14.29 10.17 -3.87
N LYS A 83 -14.19 8.87 -4.09
CA LYS A 83 -14.76 7.80 -3.26
C LYS A 83 -13.65 7.01 -2.59
N PHE A 84 -13.88 6.57 -1.36
CA PHE A 84 -12.91 5.76 -0.60
C PHE A 84 -12.67 4.41 -1.28
N GLU A 85 -13.73 3.79 -1.80
CA GLU A 85 -13.68 2.50 -2.50
C GLU A 85 -12.73 2.58 -3.70
N ASN A 86 -12.79 3.66 -4.47
CA ASN A 86 -11.88 3.87 -5.60
C ASN A 86 -10.43 4.04 -5.15
N HIS A 87 -10.18 4.60 -3.97
CA HIS A 87 -8.84 4.67 -3.40
C HIS A 87 -8.36 3.26 -3.00
N ALA A 88 -9.21 2.48 -2.33
CA ALA A 88 -8.91 1.10 -1.96
C ALA A 88 -8.63 0.23 -3.19
N HIS A 89 -9.43 0.32 -4.26
CA HIS A 89 -9.17 -0.38 -5.52
C HIS A 89 -7.80 -0.02 -6.11
N MET A 90 -7.40 1.25 -6.05
CA MET A 90 -6.10 1.68 -6.56
C MET A 90 -4.93 1.19 -5.71
N VAL A 91 -5.13 1.03 -4.39
CA VAL A 91 -4.16 0.38 -3.51
C VAL A 91 -4.04 -1.11 -3.87
N ALA A 92 -5.15 -1.79 -4.11
CA ALA A 92 -5.15 -3.20 -4.53
C ALA A 92 -4.43 -3.39 -5.88
N ILE A 93 -4.74 -2.56 -6.88
CA ILE A 93 -4.06 -2.54 -8.18
C ILE A 93 -2.55 -2.32 -8.00
N TYR A 94 -2.15 -1.37 -7.15
CA TYR A 94 -0.73 -1.14 -6.85
C TYR A 94 -0.06 -2.37 -6.22
N ALA A 95 -0.72 -3.03 -5.26
CA ALA A 95 -0.20 -4.21 -4.60
C ALA A 95 0.01 -5.38 -5.57
N VAL A 96 -0.94 -5.62 -6.48
CA VAL A 96 -0.82 -6.63 -7.53
C VAL A 96 0.32 -6.28 -8.49
N TRP A 97 0.31 -5.06 -9.03
CA TRP A 97 1.34 -4.62 -9.95
C TRP A 97 2.76 -4.71 -9.36
N TYR A 98 2.95 -4.27 -8.12
CA TYR A 98 4.25 -4.23 -7.47
C TYR A 98 4.82 -5.63 -7.20
N ASN A 99 3.97 -6.58 -6.80
CA ASN A 99 4.38 -7.91 -6.36
C ASN A 99 4.37 -8.97 -7.47
N TRP A 100 3.45 -8.88 -8.44
CA TRP A 100 3.20 -9.96 -9.40
C TRP A 100 3.57 -9.61 -10.85
N ILE A 101 3.50 -8.34 -11.22
CA ILE A 101 3.73 -7.89 -12.62
C ILE A 101 5.13 -7.28 -12.78
N ARG A 102 5.52 -6.39 -11.87
CA ARG A 102 6.76 -5.62 -11.99
C ARG A 102 7.99 -6.46 -11.68
N ILE A 103 8.89 -6.58 -12.65
CA ILE A 103 10.24 -7.10 -12.43
C ILE A 103 11.10 -6.04 -11.74
N HIS A 104 11.75 -6.40 -10.64
CA HIS A 104 12.61 -5.48 -9.90
C HIS A 104 14.05 -5.61 -10.35
N LYS A 105 14.72 -4.49 -10.64
CA LYS A 105 16.09 -4.47 -11.16
C LYS A 105 17.08 -5.26 -10.30
N THR A 106 16.97 -5.18 -8.98
CA THR A 106 17.86 -5.87 -8.04
C THR A 106 17.56 -7.36 -7.93
N LEU A 107 16.28 -7.75 -7.96
CA LEU A 107 15.85 -9.15 -7.86
C LEU A 107 15.95 -9.88 -9.21
N ARG A 108 15.88 -9.15 -10.32
CA ARG A 108 15.74 -9.65 -11.70
C ARG A 108 14.47 -10.48 -11.96
N VAL A 109 13.61 -10.63 -10.95
CA VAL A 109 12.30 -11.29 -10.97
C VAL A 109 11.27 -10.43 -10.22
N THR A 110 10.02 -10.88 -10.14
CA THR A 110 8.97 -10.22 -9.34
C THR A 110 9.12 -10.59 -7.86
N PRO A 111 8.64 -9.77 -6.92
CA PRO A 111 8.66 -10.11 -5.50
C PRO A 111 7.91 -11.41 -5.18
N ALA A 112 6.78 -11.68 -5.85
CA ALA A 112 6.04 -12.93 -5.69
C ALA A 112 6.88 -14.14 -6.11
N MET A 113 7.65 -14.05 -7.20
CA MET A 113 8.57 -15.11 -7.60
C MET A 113 9.71 -15.28 -6.60
N ALA A 114 10.31 -14.19 -6.12
CA ALA A 114 11.38 -14.25 -5.11
C ALA A 114 10.90 -14.86 -3.79
N ALA A 115 9.62 -14.69 -3.45
CA ALA A 115 8.98 -15.30 -2.29
C ALA A 115 8.47 -16.73 -2.53
N GLY A 116 8.62 -17.28 -3.74
CA GLY A 116 8.14 -18.62 -4.10
C GLY A 116 6.61 -18.74 -4.25
N LEU A 117 5.90 -17.61 -4.37
CA LEU A 117 4.43 -17.57 -4.53
C LEU A 117 3.99 -17.75 -5.98
N SER A 118 4.89 -17.52 -6.94
CA SER A 118 4.61 -17.68 -8.37
C SER A 118 5.82 -18.29 -9.09
N ALA A 119 5.57 -19.18 -10.05
CA ALA A 119 6.61 -19.70 -10.94
C ALA A 119 6.91 -18.75 -12.11
N THR A 120 5.94 -17.92 -12.51
CA THR A 120 6.02 -17.04 -13.68
C THR A 120 5.57 -15.62 -13.33
N VAL A 121 5.91 -14.68 -14.21
CA VAL A 121 5.37 -13.31 -14.15
C VAL A 121 3.92 -13.35 -14.63
N ILE A 122 3.06 -12.62 -13.93
CA ILE A 122 1.65 -12.42 -14.29
C ILE A 122 1.54 -11.11 -15.07
N ASP A 123 0.67 -11.02 -16.06
CA ASP A 123 0.39 -9.80 -16.80
C ASP A 123 -0.97 -9.17 -16.45
N TRP A 124 -1.36 -8.10 -17.15
CA TRP A 124 -2.67 -7.47 -16.90
C TRP A 124 -3.84 -8.30 -17.42
N THR A 125 -3.62 -9.14 -18.44
CA THR A 125 -4.63 -10.02 -19.04
C THR A 125 -5.08 -11.03 -18.00
N ASP A 126 -4.13 -11.71 -17.35
CA ASP A 126 -4.40 -12.69 -16.28
C ASP A 126 -5.24 -12.08 -15.15
N ILE A 127 -4.95 -10.84 -14.77
CA ILE A 127 -5.67 -10.14 -13.70
C ILE A 127 -7.09 -9.77 -14.13
N VAL A 128 -7.27 -9.29 -15.36
CA VAL A 128 -8.61 -8.96 -15.88
C VAL A 128 -9.46 -10.22 -16.02
N GLU A 129 -8.89 -11.32 -16.52
CA GLU A 129 -9.58 -12.61 -16.61
C GLU A 129 -9.99 -13.12 -15.23
N ALA A 130 -9.11 -13.02 -14.22
CA ALA A 130 -9.44 -13.38 -12.84
C ALA A 130 -10.56 -12.49 -12.27
N MET A 131 -10.56 -11.19 -12.57
CA MET A 131 -11.61 -10.26 -12.14
C MET A 131 -12.96 -10.56 -12.82
N ASP A 132 -12.95 -10.91 -14.11
CA ASP A 132 -14.17 -11.25 -14.86
C ASP A 132 -14.76 -12.59 -14.39
N ALA A 133 -13.90 -13.56 -14.04
CA ALA A 133 -14.33 -14.83 -13.46
C ALA A 133 -14.95 -14.67 -12.06
N ASP A 134 -14.45 -13.71 -11.26
CA ASP A 134 -14.97 -13.39 -9.92
C ASP A 134 -16.19 -12.46 -9.96
N ALA A 135 -16.48 -11.83 -11.11
CA ALA A 135 -17.57 -10.88 -11.22
C ALA A 135 -18.93 -11.58 -11.02
N PRO A 136 -19.74 -11.19 -10.02
CA PRO A 136 -21.06 -11.76 -9.83
C PRO A 136 -21.93 -11.45 -11.05
N ALA A 137 -22.61 -12.47 -11.59
CA ALA A 137 -23.51 -12.31 -12.72
C ALA A 137 -24.53 -11.20 -12.44
N LYS A 138 -24.43 -10.06 -13.14
CA LYS A 138 -25.41 -8.98 -13.05
C LYS A 138 -26.74 -9.50 -13.58
N LYS A 139 -27.72 -9.72 -12.68
CA LYS A 139 -29.12 -9.84 -13.09
C LYS A 139 -29.52 -8.54 -13.76
N ARG A 140 -29.69 -8.57 -15.08
CA ARG A 140 -30.16 -7.42 -15.87
C ARG A 140 -31.51 -7.00 -15.28
N GLY A 141 -31.59 -5.79 -14.72
CA GLY A 141 -32.84 -5.25 -14.20
C GLY A 141 -33.89 -5.11 -15.32
N HIS A 142 -35.17 -5.08 -14.96
CA HIS A 142 -36.25 -4.92 -15.93
C HIS A 142 -36.04 -3.66 -16.79
N TYR A 143 -36.22 -3.81 -18.10
CA TYR A 143 -36.15 -2.70 -19.07
C TYR A 143 -37.18 -1.63 -18.69
N LYS A 144 -36.73 -0.42 -18.36
CA LYS A 144 -37.61 0.73 -18.19
C LYS A 144 -37.81 1.38 -19.55
N LYS A 145 -39.02 1.28 -20.11
CA LYS A 145 -39.46 2.14 -21.20
C LYS A 145 -39.47 3.59 -20.69
N THR A 146 -38.71 4.47 -21.34
CA THR A 146 -38.88 5.92 -21.20
C THR A 146 -40.24 6.30 -21.77
N ALA A 147 -40.96 7.19 -21.08
CA ALA A 147 -42.38 7.49 -21.31
C ALA A 147 -42.68 8.31 -22.58
N ASP A 148 -41.83 8.24 -23.62
CA ASP A 148 -41.99 8.96 -24.89
C ASP A 148 -42.20 8.02 -26.10
N GLU A 149 -42.39 6.72 -25.89
CA GLU A 149 -42.76 5.76 -26.94
C GLU A 149 -44.26 5.36 -26.85
N ILE A 150 -45.15 6.36 -26.72
CA ILE A 150 -46.57 6.18 -26.99
C ILE A 150 -46.81 6.63 -28.45
N SER A 151 -46.92 5.63 -29.32
CA SER A 151 -47.65 5.57 -30.60
C SER A 151 -48.31 6.86 -31.11
N ASN A 152 -48.01 7.23 -32.36
CA ASN A 152 -49.07 7.59 -33.31
C ASN A 152 -49.71 6.31 -33.86
#